data_AF-A0A1M7F937-F1
#
_entry.id   AF-A0A1M7F937-F1
#
_cell.length_a   1.000
_cell.length_b   1.000
_cell.length_c   1.000
_cell.angle_alpha   90.00
_cell.angle_beta   90.00
_cell.angle_gamma   90.00
#
_symmetry.space_group_name_H-M   'P 1'
#
loop_
_entity.id
_entity.type
_entity.pdbx_description
1 polymer ?
#
loop_
_entity_poly.entity_id
_entity_poly.type
_entity_poly.pdbx_seq_one_letter_code
_entity_poly.pdbx_strand_id
1 'polypeptide(L)'
;MKHIFFALIMLSALKGFSQNGLISYEDIKFLLNNNINQADTFLVAKGYVITKKDNNTKNKKYALTLQGGTHNNISLRADGKRLFIEIETNELNQYNLIRESISQYLLKDSMAADVQSYSVKELGNIYITVNDTMPYDPMRKDYDIQVVGDKHITAYN
;
A
#
# COMPACT_ATOMS: atom_id res chain seq x y z
N MET A 1 47.32 -14.94 -11.97
CA MET A 1 46.05 -14.45 -12.58
C MET A 1 44.84 -15.22 -12.04
N LYS A 2 44.59 -15.22 -10.73
CA LYS A 2 43.46 -15.94 -10.11
C LYS A 2 42.62 -15.10 -9.13
N HIS A 3 43.00 -13.83 -8.91
CA HIS A 3 42.34 -12.97 -7.90
C HIS A 3 41.46 -11.86 -8.50
N ILE A 4 41.38 -11.73 -9.83
CA ILE A 4 40.61 -10.66 -10.48
C ILE A 4 39.14 -11.06 -10.74
N PHE A 5 38.84 -12.36 -10.79
CA PHE A 5 37.49 -12.84 -11.12
C PHE A 5 36.48 -12.76 -9.96
N PHE A 6 36.95 -12.63 -8.71
CA PHE A 6 36.07 -12.57 -7.54
C PHE A 6 35.52 -11.17 -7.25
N ALA A 7 36.16 -10.11 -7.77
CA ALA A 7 35.73 -8.74 -7.53
C ALA A 7 34.53 -8.32 -8.41
N LEU A 8 34.29 -9.01 -9.53
CA LEU A 8 33.21 -8.64 -10.47
C LEU A 8 31.84 -9.21 -10.10
N ILE A 9 31.77 -10.24 -9.24
CA ILE A 9 30.52 -10.92 -8.85
C ILE A 9 29.86 -10.25 -7.64
N MET A 10 30.61 -9.45 -6.86
CA MET A 10 30.06 -8.73 -5.70
C MET A 10 29.35 -7.41 -6.05
N LEU A 11 29.53 -6.87 -7.26
CA LEU A 11 28.87 -5.61 -7.66
C LEU A 11 27.48 -5.81 -8.28
N SER A 12 27.11 -7.04 -8.65
CA SER A 12 25.78 -7.36 -9.19
C SER A 12 24.74 -7.64 -8.09
N ALA A 13 25.15 -7.82 -6.84
CA ALA A 13 24.23 -8.03 -5.71
C ALA A 13 23.57 -6.74 -5.18
N LEU A 14 24.05 -5.56 -5.59
CA LEU A 14 23.44 -4.27 -5.21
C LEU A 14 22.27 -3.85 -6.10
N LYS A 15 21.87 -4.67 -7.09
CA LYS A 15 20.55 -4.58 -7.74
C LYS A 15 19.54 -5.52 -7.08
N GLY A 16 19.72 -5.78 -5.78
CA GLY A 16 18.77 -6.52 -4.95
C GLY A 16 17.46 -5.75 -4.86
N PHE A 17 16.47 -6.24 -5.58
CA PHE A 17 15.07 -5.84 -5.55
C PHE A 17 14.81 -4.34 -5.75
N SER A 18 14.56 -3.96 -7.00
CA SER A 18 13.45 -3.02 -7.21
C SER A 18 12.19 -3.74 -6.70
N GLN A 19 11.96 -3.69 -5.38
CA GLN A 19 10.64 -3.89 -4.84
C GLN A 19 9.84 -2.78 -5.50
N ASN A 20 9.04 -3.13 -6.50
CA ASN A 20 8.02 -2.24 -7.04
C ASN A 20 7.40 -1.54 -5.82
N GLY A 21 7.42 -0.20 -5.77
CA GLY A 21 6.95 0.58 -4.60
C GLY A 21 5.47 0.35 -4.24
N LEU A 22 4.84 -0.65 -4.83
CA LEU A 22 3.51 -1.11 -4.55
C LEU A 22 3.42 -1.74 -3.15
N ILE A 23 2.19 -1.72 -2.64
CA ILE A 23 1.81 -2.13 -1.28
C ILE A 23 1.16 -3.51 -1.33
N SER A 24 1.72 -4.45 -0.59
CA SER A 24 1.19 -5.79 -0.39
C SER A 24 0.46 -5.93 0.96
N TYR A 25 -0.16 -7.08 1.21
CA TYR A 25 -0.70 -7.44 2.52
C TYR A 25 0.31 -7.26 3.67
N GLU A 26 1.56 -7.71 3.50
CA GLU A 26 2.58 -7.60 4.57
C GLU A 26 2.95 -6.14 4.86
N ASP A 27 2.95 -5.29 3.82
CA ASP A 27 3.18 -3.85 3.95
C ASP A 27 2.03 -3.17 4.74
N ILE A 28 0.79 -3.55 4.45
CA ILE A 28 -0.41 -3.08 5.19
C ILE A 28 -0.35 -3.56 6.63
N LYS A 29 -0.04 -4.84 6.86
CA LYS A 29 0.12 -5.42 8.20
C LYS A 29 1.21 -4.69 8.96
N PHE A 30 2.34 -4.40 8.32
CA PHE A 30 3.42 -3.61 8.92
C PHE A 30 2.93 -2.22 9.33
N LEU A 31 2.28 -1.48 8.43
CA LEU A 31 1.76 -0.13 8.70
C LEU A 31 0.77 -0.11 9.86
N LEU A 32 -0.15 -1.07 9.90
CA LEU A 32 -1.14 -1.17 10.97
C LEU A 32 -0.49 -1.47 12.33
N ASN A 33 0.52 -2.34 12.39
CA ASN A 33 1.11 -2.81 13.64
C ASN A 33 2.27 -1.94 14.17
N ASN A 34 2.84 -1.05 13.36
CA ASN A 34 4.06 -0.30 13.73
C ASN A 34 3.83 1.18 14.07
N ASN A 35 2.58 1.58 14.34
CA ASN A 35 2.18 2.96 14.64
C ASN A 35 2.40 3.91 13.43
N ILE A 36 1.52 4.89 13.27
CA ILE A 36 1.60 5.87 12.17
C ILE A 36 2.94 6.63 12.13
N ASN A 37 3.68 6.66 13.23
CA ASN A 37 4.98 7.31 13.31
C ASN A 37 6.07 6.60 12.47
N GLN A 38 5.99 5.28 12.28
CA GLN A 38 6.96 4.53 11.46
C GLN A 38 6.62 4.56 9.97
N ALA A 39 5.43 5.02 9.60
CA ALA A 39 4.98 5.05 8.22
C ALA A 39 5.86 5.93 7.32
N ASP A 40 6.42 7.03 7.84
CA ASP A 40 7.28 7.93 7.05
C ASP A 40 8.51 7.19 6.56
N THR A 41 9.24 6.53 7.48
CA THR A 41 10.44 5.76 7.15
C THR A 41 10.13 4.63 6.19
N PHE A 42 9.05 3.88 6.45
CA PHE A 42 8.67 2.74 5.64
C PHE A 42 8.27 3.14 4.20
N LEU A 43 7.36 4.11 4.05
CA LEU A 43 6.87 4.51 2.73
C LEU A 43 7.93 5.27 1.91
N VAL A 44 8.77 6.07 2.56
CA VAL A 44 9.92 6.70 1.87
C VAL A 44 10.92 5.64 1.40
N ALA A 45 11.19 4.61 2.20
CA ALA A 45 12.04 3.48 1.79
C ALA A 45 11.44 2.69 0.60
N LYS A 46 10.11 2.64 0.49
CA LYS A 46 9.37 2.08 -0.66
C LYS A 46 9.32 3.02 -1.87
N GLY A 47 9.92 4.21 -1.78
CA GLY A 47 10.02 5.18 -2.88
C GLY A 47 8.89 6.21 -2.95
N TYR A 48 7.99 6.27 -1.96
CA TYR A 48 6.98 7.32 -1.90
C TYR A 48 7.57 8.65 -1.45
N VAL A 49 6.98 9.73 -1.96
CA VAL A 49 7.22 11.10 -1.51
C VAL A 49 6.08 11.55 -0.60
N ILE A 50 6.41 12.19 0.51
CA ILE A 50 5.42 12.78 1.43
C ILE A 50 4.82 14.02 0.74
N THR A 51 3.51 14.02 0.50
CA THR A 51 2.79 15.15 -0.12
C THR A 51 2.04 15.99 0.90
N LYS A 52 1.65 15.41 2.04
CA LYS A 52 1.04 16.14 3.15
C LYS A 52 1.38 15.48 4.49
N LYS A 53 1.65 16.31 5.50
CA LYS A 53 1.83 15.87 6.89
C LYS A 53 1.14 16.86 7.82
N ASP A 54 0.01 16.46 8.40
CA ASP A 54 -0.72 17.21 9.40
C ASP A 54 -0.53 16.53 10.76
N ASN A 55 0.29 17.15 11.61
CA ASN A 55 0.59 16.61 12.94
C ASN A 55 -0.58 16.77 13.92
N ASN A 56 -1.51 17.71 13.68
CA ASN A 56 -2.64 17.95 14.56
C ASN A 56 -3.71 16.88 14.35
N THR A 57 -4.09 16.64 13.10
CA THR A 57 -5.09 15.64 12.74
C THR A 57 -4.49 14.25 12.53
N LYS A 58 -3.16 14.11 12.66
CA LYS A 58 -2.43 12.86 12.42
C LYS A 58 -2.72 12.27 11.03
N ASN A 59 -2.89 13.14 10.05
CA ASN A 59 -3.11 12.78 8.66
C ASN A 59 -1.81 12.88 7.89
N LYS A 60 -1.49 11.85 7.11
CA LYS A 60 -0.30 11.82 6.27
C LYS A 60 -0.67 11.34 4.89
N LYS A 61 -0.14 11.98 3.85
CA LYS A 61 -0.33 11.58 2.46
C LYS A 61 1.00 11.37 1.78
N TYR A 62 1.04 10.34 0.96
CA TYR A 62 2.22 9.88 0.25
C TYR A 62 1.84 9.63 -1.20
N ALA A 63 2.74 9.90 -2.13
CA ALA A 63 2.54 9.64 -3.56
C ALA A 63 3.76 8.90 -4.12
N LEU A 64 3.50 7.87 -4.91
CA LEU A 64 4.49 7.19 -5.73
C LEU A 64 4.26 7.63 -7.18
N THR A 65 5.24 8.32 -7.75
CA THR A 65 5.23 8.72 -9.16
C THR A 65 5.59 7.53 -10.03
N LEU A 66 4.65 7.09 -10.86
CA LEU A 66 4.83 6.03 -11.85
C LEU A 66 4.87 6.64 -13.27
N GLN A 67 5.49 5.92 -14.22
CA GLN A 67 5.59 6.40 -15.60
C GLN A 67 4.24 6.33 -16.32
N GLY A 68 3.99 7.24 -17.27
CA GLY A 68 2.78 7.18 -18.11
C GLY A 68 1.52 7.75 -17.46
N GLY A 69 1.67 8.59 -16.43
CA GLY A 69 0.54 9.21 -15.75
C GLY A 69 -0.23 8.23 -14.85
N THR A 70 0.41 7.14 -14.43
CA THR A 70 -0.07 6.30 -13.34
C THR A 70 0.27 6.94 -12.00
N HIS A 71 -0.60 6.74 -11.02
CA HIS A 71 -0.43 7.20 -9.66
C HIS A 71 -0.75 6.08 -8.69
N ASN A 72 -0.08 6.13 -7.55
CA ASN A 72 -0.39 5.30 -6.41
C ASN A 72 -0.18 6.16 -5.17
N ASN A 73 -1.28 6.59 -4.57
CA ASN A 73 -1.30 7.52 -3.45
C ASN A 73 -1.77 6.77 -2.22
N ILE A 74 -1.11 7.02 -1.09
CA ILE A 74 -1.49 6.45 0.19
C ILE A 74 -1.84 7.58 1.13
N SER A 75 -3.03 7.53 1.71
CA SER A 75 -3.44 8.39 2.82
C SER A 75 -3.53 7.56 4.09
N LEU A 76 -2.85 8.03 5.12
CA LEU A 76 -2.90 7.47 6.46
C LEU A 76 -3.61 8.46 7.39
N ARG A 77 -4.60 7.99 8.12
CA ARG A 77 -5.29 8.77 9.15
C ARG A 77 -5.40 7.93 10.39
N ALA A 78 -4.98 8.49 11.52
CA ALA A 78 -5.29 7.89 12.80
C ALA A 78 -6.46 8.63 13.46
N ASP A 79 -7.50 7.88 13.84
CA ASP A 79 -8.63 8.39 14.61
C ASP A 79 -8.75 7.60 15.92
N GLY A 80 -8.56 8.30 17.03
CA GLY A 80 -8.36 7.67 18.34
C GLY A 80 -7.22 6.65 18.31
N LYS A 81 -7.57 5.37 18.53
CA LYS A 81 -6.64 4.23 18.51
C LYS A 81 -6.57 3.50 17.17
N ARG A 82 -7.37 3.88 16.16
CA ARG A 82 -7.45 3.13 14.90
C ARG A 82 -6.69 3.83 13.79
N LEU A 83 -5.96 3.05 12.98
CA LEU A 83 -5.32 3.52 11.76
C LEU A 83 -6.23 3.16 10.58
N PHE A 84 -6.50 4.16 9.75
CA PHE A 84 -7.18 4.05 8.47
C PHE A 84 -6.13 4.25 7.39
N ILE A 85 -6.13 3.34 6.42
CA ILE A 85 -5.25 3.40 5.25
C ILE A 85 -6.17 3.48 4.03
N GLU A 86 -5.91 4.44 3.18
CA GLU A 86 -6.60 4.64 1.90
C GLU A 86 -5.55 4.63 0.80
N ILE A 87 -5.77 3.82 -0.22
CA ILE A 87 -4.88 3.70 -1.38
C ILE A 87 -5.70 4.06 -2.62
N GLU A 88 -5.37 5.20 -3.21
CA GLU A 88 -5.94 5.67 -4.48
C GLU A 88 -4.95 5.39 -5.59
N THR A 89 -5.33 4.59 -6.58
CA THR A 89 -4.42 4.20 -7.66
C THR A 89 -5.13 3.90 -8.95
N ASN A 90 -4.46 4.14 -10.08
CA ASN A 90 -4.85 3.59 -11.39
C ASN A 90 -3.86 2.54 -11.90
N GLU A 91 -2.99 2.03 -11.04
CA GLU A 91 -2.03 0.98 -11.34
C GLU A 91 -2.68 -0.39 -11.12
N LEU A 92 -2.97 -1.10 -12.20
CA LEU A 92 -3.59 -2.42 -12.13
C LEU A 92 -2.76 -3.42 -11.30
N ASN A 93 -1.43 -3.32 -11.35
CA ASN A 93 -0.57 -4.19 -10.56
C ASN A 93 -0.72 -3.95 -9.04
N GLN A 94 -1.05 -2.73 -8.62
CA GLN A 94 -1.31 -2.42 -7.20
C GLN A 94 -2.59 -3.11 -6.73
N TYR A 95 -3.66 -3.02 -7.52
CA TYR A 95 -4.92 -3.71 -7.25
C TYR A 95 -4.73 -5.23 -7.21
N ASN A 96 -4.09 -5.81 -8.23
CA ASN A 96 -3.83 -7.26 -8.28
C ASN A 96 -2.97 -7.71 -7.10
N LEU A 97 -1.91 -6.97 -6.76
CA LEU A 97 -1.03 -7.30 -5.64
C LEU A 97 -1.80 -7.38 -4.32
N ILE A 98 -2.69 -6.42 -4.05
CA ILE A 98 -3.51 -6.46 -2.82
C ILE A 98 -4.43 -7.67 -2.86
N ARG A 99 -5.21 -7.86 -3.93
CA ARG A 99 -6.18 -8.97 -4.05
C ARG A 99 -5.50 -10.34 -3.92
N GLU A 100 -4.36 -10.53 -4.57
CA GLU A 100 -3.61 -11.77 -4.53
C GLU A 100 -2.97 -12.00 -3.17
N SER A 101 -2.36 -10.98 -2.57
CA SER A 101 -1.65 -11.11 -1.29
C SER A 101 -2.59 -11.34 -0.09
N ILE A 102 -3.85 -10.89 -0.15
CA ILE A 102 -4.84 -11.14 0.90
C ILE A 102 -5.55 -12.49 0.76
N SER A 103 -5.52 -13.12 -0.42
CA SER A 103 -6.35 -14.28 -0.76
C SER A 103 -6.18 -15.46 0.20
N GLN A 104 -4.95 -15.71 0.65
CA GLN A 104 -4.60 -16.77 1.61
C GLN A 104 -5.02 -16.47 3.06
N TYR A 105 -5.45 -15.24 3.35
CA TYR A 105 -5.81 -14.78 4.69
C TYR A 105 -7.30 -14.40 4.81
N LEU A 106 -8.10 -14.67 3.77
CA LEU A 106 -9.52 -14.36 3.76
C LEU A 106 -10.30 -15.20 4.78
N LEU A 107 -11.04 -14.53 5.65
CA LEU A 107 -12.05 -15.14 6.51
C LEU A 107 -13.42 -15.13 5.84
N LYS A 108 -13.71 -14.06 5.11
CA LYS A 108 -14.97 -13.83 4.42
C LYS A 108 -14.77 -12.80 3.32
N ASP A 109 -15.44 -12.98 2.20
CA ASP A 109 -15.60 -12.00 1.14
C ASP A 109 -17.09 -11.75 0.86
N SER A 110 -17.39 -10.57 0.30
CA SER A 110 -18.72 -10.22 -0.17
C SER A 110 -18.63 -9.08 -1.17
N MET A 111 -19.67 -8.96 -2.00
CA MET A 111 -19.81 -7.88 -2.96
C MET A 111 -21.19 -7.25 -2.78
N ALA A 112 -21.23 -5.94 -2.63
CA ALA A 112 -22.46 -5.17 -2.52
C ALA A 112 -22.35 -3.93 -3.42
N ALA A 113 -23.23 -3.85 -4.44
CA ALA A 113 -23.09 -2.88 -5.52
C ALA A 113 -21.65 -2.91 -6.10
N ASP A 114 -20.99 -1.75 -6.16
CA ASP A 114 -19.64 -1.59 -6.71
C ASP A 114 -18.52 -1.70 -5.67
N VAL A 115 -18.84 -2.19 -4.46
CA VAL A 115 -17.86 -2.37 -3.37
C VAL A 115 -17.60 -3.85 -3.10
N GLN A 116 -16.34 -4.24 -3.25
CA GLN A 116 -15.82 -5.53 -2.81
C GLN A 116 -15.33 -5.41 -1.38
N SER A 117 -15.80 -6.29 -0.49
CA SER A 117 -15.47 -6.26 0.94
C SER A 117 -14.79 -7.58 1.35
N TYR A 118 -13.63 -7.47 1.98
CA TYR A 118 -12.81 -8.59 2.43
C TYR A 118 -12.54 -8.49 3.93
N SER A 119 -12.95 -9.51 4.70
CA SER A 119 -12.51 -9.69 6.08
C SER A 119 -11.23 -10.52 6.05
N VAL A 120 -10.12 -9.92 6.51
CA VAL A 120 -8.78 -10.50 6.45
C VAL A 120 -8.28 -10.82 7.85
N LYS A 121 -7.86 -12.06 8.05
CA LYS A 121 -7.35 -12.55 9.34
C LYS A 121 -6.19 -11.68 9.83
N GLU A 122 -6.20 -11.31 11.11
CA GLU A 122 -5.13 -10.54 11.78
C GLU A 122 -4.83 -9.16 11.17
N LEU A 123 -5.69 -8.65 10.29
CA LEU A 123 -5.54 -7.36 9.65
C LEU A 123 -6.76 -6.47 9.86
N GLY A 124 -7.96 -6.96 9.55
CA GLY A 124 -9.19 -6.19 9.64
C GLY A 124 -10.04 -6.32 8.37
N ASN A 125 -10.68 -5.23 7.95
CA ASN A 125 -11.51 -5.21 6.75
C ASN A 125 -10.86 -4.37 5.64
N ILE A 126 -10.91 -4.88 4.42
CA ILE A 126 -10.48 -4.17 3.21
C ILE A 126 -11.71 -3.98 2.32
N TYR A 127 -11.94 -2.75 1.89
CA TYR A 127 -12.98 -2.37 0.96
C TYR A 127 -12.32 -1.88 -0.32
N ILE A 128 -12.75 -2.38 -1.46
CA ILE A 128 -12.24 -1.97 -2.77
C ILE A 128 -13.41 -1.47 -3.61
N THR A 129 -13.30 -0.23 -4.07
CA THR A 129 -14.23 0.39 -5.03
C THR A 129 -13.50 0.62 -6.34
N VAL A 130 -14.13 0.22 -7.45
CA VAL A 130 -13.59 0.41 -8.81
C VAL A 130 -14.38 1.52 -9.49
N ASN A 131 -13.70 2.60 -9.83
CA ASN A 131 -14.27 3.78 -10.47
C ASN A 131 -13.76 3.91 -11.91
N ASP A 132 -14.58 4.50 -12.77
CA ASP A 132 -14.15 4.95 -14.08
C ASP A 132 -13.22 6.17 -13.95
N THR A 133 -12.19 6.23 -14.79
CA THR A 133 -11.28 7.38 -14.85
C THR A 133 -11.97 8.62 -15.41
N MET A 134 -11.50 9.81 -15.03
CA MET A 134 -11.97 11.09 -15.57
C MET A 134 -10.81 11.86 -16.19
N PRO A 135 -10.83 12.16 -17.51
CA PRO A 135 -11.87 11.82 -18.50
C PRO A 135 -11.99 10.31 -18.76
N TYR A 136 -13.18 9.84 -19.15
CA TYR A 136 -13.48 8.41 -19.34
C TYR A 136 -12.54 7.76 -20.34
N ASP A 137 -11.81 6.74 -19.86
CA ASP A 137 -11.02 5.83 -20.67
C ASP A 137 -11.38 4.38 -20.28
N PRO A 138 -11.97 3.58 -21.20
CA PRO A 138 -12.39 2.21 -20.89
C PRO A 138 -11.21 1.29 -20.53
N MET A 139 -9.98 1.66 -20.89
CA MET A 139 -8.76 0.93 -20.55
C MET A 139 -8.16 1.34 -19.21
N ARG A 140 -8.67 2.40 -18.56
CA ARG A 140 -8.16 2.90 -17.29
C ARG A 140 -9.25 2.96 -16.24
N LYS A 141 -8.96 2.37 -15.09
CA LYS A 141 -9.81 2.39 -13.90
C LYS A 141 -9.04 3.04 -12.77
N ASP A 142 -9.77 3.75 -11.91
CA ASP A 142 -9.27 4.22 -10.63
C ASP A 142 -9.79 3.26 -9.55
N TYR A 143 -8.90 2.85 -8.66
CA TYR A 143 -9.17 1.96 -7.54
C TYR A 143 -9.05 2.77 -6.26
N ASP A 144 -10.11 2.76 -5.46
CA ASP A 144 -10.06 3.23 -4.07
C ASP A 144 -10.09 2.02 -3.15
N ILE A 145 -9.01 1.84 -2.39
CA ILE A 145 -8.82 0.72 -1.48
C ILE A 145 -8.73 1.27 -0.06
N GLN A 146 -9.74 0.95 0.75
CA GLN A 146 -9.83 1.38 2.13
C GLN A 146 -9.56 0.20 3.06
N VAL A 147 -8.59 0.35 3.96
CA VAL A 147 -8.25 -0.63 4.99
C VAL A 147 -8.60 -0.07 6.35
N VAL A 148 -9.41 -0.83 7.08
CA VAL A 148 -9.79 -0.56 8.47
C VAL A 148 -9.20 -1.65 9.34
N GLY A 149 -8.20 -1.29 10.14
CA GLY A 149 -7.55 -2.21 11.08
C GLY A 149 -8.53 -2.82 12.07
N ASP A 150 -8.26 -4.06 12.48
CA ASP A 150 -9.01 -4.74 13.54
C ASP A 150 -8.97 -3.91 14.85
N LYS A 151 -10.02 -4.03 15.68
CA LYS A 151 -10.13 -3.33 16.97
C LYS A 151 -8.97 -3.58 17.94
N HIS A 152 -8.25 -4.69 17.79
CA HIS A 152 -7.11 -5.04 18.63
C HIS A 152 -5.79 -4.41 18.16
N ILE A 153 -5.75 -3.80 16.97
CA ILE A 153 -4.56 -3.14 16.44
C ILE A 153 -4.62 -1.63 16.75
N THR A 154 -3.56 -1.10 17.35
CA THR A 154 -3.51 0.29 17.80
C THR A 154 -2.58 1.14 16.95
N ALA A 155 -3.08 2.29 16.48
CA ALA A 155 -2.32 3.27 15.71
C ALA A 155 -1.20 3.95 16.51
N TYR A 156 -1.28 3.89 17.84
CA TYR A 156 -0.32 4.44 18.79
C TYR A 156 -0.04 3.41 19.89
N ASN A 157 1.21 3.37 20.35
CA ASN A 157 1.57 2.70 21.60
C ASN A 157 1.33 3.65 22.76
#